data_AF-A0A1A8RUT1-F1
#
_entry.id   AF-A0A1A8RUT1-F1
#
_cell.length_a   1.000
_cell.length_b   1.000
_cell.length_c   1.000
_cell.angle_alpha   90.00
_cell.angle_beta   90.00
_cell.angle_gamma   90.00
#
_symmetry.space_group_name_H-M   'P 1'
#
loop_
_entity.id
_entity.type
_entity.pdbx_description
1 polymer ?
#
loop_
_entity_poly.entity_id
_entity_poly.type
_entity_poly.pdbx_seq_one_letter_code
_entity_poly.pdbx_strand_id
1 'polypeptide(L)'
;MGMGSGVQEQRASLTQGEVLPLTSSSQPNGKYEGTRHTRSVLNSLFSGALAGAVAKTAVAPLDRTKIIFQVSSARFSAKEAYRLIYRTYLKDGLFSLWRGNSATMVRVIPYAAIQFCAHEEYKRLLGGYYGFQGKALPPVPRLFAGSMAGTTAAMLTYPLDMVRARMAVTPKEMYSNILHVFVRISREEGLKTLYRGFTPTILGVVPYAGLSFFTYETLKKLHAEHSGRPQPYSFERLAFGACAGLIGQSASYPLDVVRRRMQTAGVTGHTYGTILGTMREIVSEEGVVRGLYKGLSMNWVKGPIAVGISFTTFDLTQILLRKLHQMGYTR
;
A
#
# COMPACT_ATOMS: atom_id res chain seq x y z
N MET A 1 -13.01 -4.75 82.15
CA MET A 1 -14.37 -4.97 82.68
C MET A 1 -15.33 -4.04 81.94
N GLY A 2 -16.41 -4.58 81.36
CA GLY A 2 -17.51 -3.89 80.65
C GLY A 2 -17.14 -3.44 79.23
N MET A 3 -17.55 -4.02 78.10
CA MET A 3 -18.87 -4.55 77.66
C MET A 3 -20.01 -3.55 77.81
N GLY A 4 -20.56 -3.13 76.65
CA GLY A 4 -21.71 -2.24 76.52
C GLY A 4 -22.16 -2.16 75.07
N SER A 5 -22.76 -3.25 74.59
CA SER A 5 -23.45 -3.40 73.31
C SER A 5 -24.74 -2.57 73.24
N GLY A 6 -25.02 -1.97 72.08
CA GLY A 6 -26.34 -1.43 71.73
C GLY A 6 -26.51 -1.42 70.21
N VAL A 7 -27.39 -2.29 69.72
CA VAL A 7 -27.74 -2.53 68.30
C VAL A 7 -29.14 -1.96 68.04
N GLN A 8 -29.41 -1.65 66.76
CA GLN A 8 -30.64 -1.18 66.09
C GLN A 8 -30.66 0.34 65.89
N GLU A 9 -30.83 0.88 64.68
CA GLU A 9 -31.79 0.49 63.64
C GLU A 9 -31.34 0.94 62.24
N GLN A 10 -31.56 0.08 61.24
CA GLN A 10 -31.27 0.32 59.81
C GLN A 10 -32.25 1.32 59.19
N ARG A 11 -31.74 2.28 58.40
CA ARG A 11 -32.39 2.72 57.16
C ARG A 11 -31.37 2.80 56.03
N ALA A 12 -31.65 2.02 55.00
CA ALA A 12 -30.84 1.81 53.81
C ALA A 12 -30.79 3.03 52.89
N SER A 13 -29.64 3.24 52.27
CA SER A 13 -29.56 3.83 50.92
C SER A 13 -28.56 3.03 50.09
N LEU A 14 -29.05 2.61 48.92
CA LEU A 14 -28.46 1.67 47.99
C LEU A 14 -27.28 2.28 47.23
N THR A 15 -26.15 1.58 47.20
CA THR A 15 -25.19 1.65 46.08
C THR A 15 -24.80 0.23 45.65
N GLN A 16 -24.78 0.06 44.33
CA GLN A 16 -24.87 -1.20 43.60
C GLN A 16 -23.62 -2.08 43.70
N GLY A 17 -23.84 -3.32 44.15
CA GLY A 17 -23.47 -4.51 43.38
C GLY A 17 -22.00 -4.93 43.33
N GLU A 18 -21.41 -5.29 44.48
CA GLU A 18 -20.35 -6.28 44.52
C GLU A 18 -20.88 -7.64 44.02
N VAL A 19 -20.33 -8.15 42.92
CA VAL A 19 -20.53 -9.54 42.49
C VAL A 19 -19.21 -10.28 42.70
N LEU A 20 -19.28 -11.26 43.61
CA LEU A 20 -18.24 -12.20 44.04
C LEU A 20 -17.42 -12.78 42.86
N PRO A 21 -16.10 -13.01 43.02
CA PRO A 21 -15.32 -13.73 42.05
C PRO A 21 -15.74 -15.21 42.04
N LEU A 22 -16.38 -15.65 40.97
CA LEU A 22 -16.59 -17.06 40.68
C LEU A 22 -15.22 -17.73 40.53
N THR A 23 -14.98 -18.69 41.42
CA THR A 23 -13.87 -19.65 41.41
C THR A 23 -13.63 -20.19 39.99
N SER A 24 -12.48 -19.90 39.42
CA SER A 24 -12.00 -20.50 38.17
C SER A 24 -11.68 -21.97 38.42
N SER A 25 -12.57 -22.86 38.02
CA SER A 25 -12.26 -24.26 37.83
C SER A 25 -11.20 -24.42 36.74
N SER A 26 -10.06 -24.96 37.13
CA SER A 26 -8.92 -25.27 36.28
C SER A 26 -9.20 -26.49 35.40
N GLN A 27 -9.51 -26.27 34.11
CA GLN A 27 -9.44 -27.28 33.05
C GLN A 27 -8.97 -26.67 31.71
N PRO A 28 -8.39 -27.45 30.78
CA PRO A 28 -7.26 -27.04 29.96
C PRO A 28 -7.68 -26.22 28.72
N ASN A 29 -7.54 -24.89 28.79
CA ASN A 29 -8.05 -23.96 27.76
C ASN A 29 -7.12 -23.72 26.55
N GLY A 30 -5.96 -24.39 26.48
CA GLY A 30 -4.92 -24.07 25.48
C GLY A 30 -5.31 -24.32 24.01
N LYS A 31 -6.20 -25.28 23.73
CA LYS A 31 -6.62 -25.59 22.33
C LYS A 31 -7.69 -24.62 21.80
N TYR A 32 -8.59 -24.14 22.66
CA TYR A 32 -9.65 -23.21 22.27
C TYR A 32 -9.13 -21.78 22.04
N GLU A 33 -8.17 -21.33 22.85
CA GLU A 33 -7.52 -20.03 22.65
C GLU A 33 -6.65 -19.99 21.38
N GLY A 34 -5.87 -21.03 21.12
CA GLY A 34 -5.05 -21.13 19.90
C GLY A 34 -5.89 -21.11 18.61
N THR A 35 -7.06 -21.76 18.63
CA THR A 35 -7.96 -21.79 17.46
C THR A 35 -8.63 -20.44 17.23
N ARG A 36 -9.01 -19.70 18.29
CA ARG A 36 -9.55 -18.34 18.18
C ARG A 36 -8.50 -17.34 17.67
N HIS A 37 -7.27 -17.43 18.16
CA HIS A 37 -6.18 -16.55 17.74
C HIS A 37 -5.84 -16.74 16.25
N THR A 38 -5.66 -17.98 15.79
CA THR A 38 -5.39 -18.28 14.37
C THR A 38 -6.51 -17.81 13.45
N ARG A 39 -7.78 -18.00 13.85
CA ARG A 39 -8.93 -17.52 13.08
C ARG A 39 -9.02 -15.98 13.04
N SER A 40 -8.70 -15.31 14.15
CA SER A 40 -8.66 -13.84 14.20
C SER A 40 -7.60 -13.25 13.27
N VAL A 41 -6.41 -13.87 13.24
CA VAL A 41 -5.33 -13.51 12.30
C VAL A 41 -5.77 -13.73 10.85
N LEU A 42 -6.36 -14.89 10.53
CA LEU A 42 -6.85 -15.20 9.18
C LEU A 42 -7.95 -14.23 8.72
N ASN A 43 -8.90 -13.90 9.60
CA ASN A 43 -9.94 -12.92 9.30
C ASN A 43 -9.36 -11.53 9.01
N SER A 44 -8.37 -11.12 9.80
CA SER A 44 -7.69 -9.82 9.63
C SER A 44 -6.89 -9.78 8.32
N LEU A 45 -6.21 -10.87 7.97
CA LEU A 45 -5.49 -11.02 6.70
C LEU A 45 -6.46 -10.95 5.51
N PHE A 46 -7.57 -11.68 5.58
CA PHE A 46 -8.58 -11.67 4.53
C PHE A 46 -9.24 -10.29 4.38
N SER A 47 -9.65 -9.65 5.47
CA SER A 47 -10.21 -8.29 5.44
C SER A 47 -9.21 -7.29 4.88
N GLY A 48 -7.92 -7.40 5.24
CA GLY A 48 -6.87 -6.55 4.70
C GLY A 48 -6.65 -6.75 3.19
N ALA A 49 -6.62 -8.00 2.73
CA ALA A 49 -6.46 -8.34 1.32
C ALA A 49 -7.65 -7.85 0.49
N LEU A 50 -8.88 -8.08 0.96
CA LEU A 50 -10.10 -7.61 0.30
C LEU A 50 -10.17 -6.09 0.26
N ALA A 51 -9.89 -5.42 1.39
CA ALA A 51 -9.83 -3.97 1.47
C ALA A 51 -8.83 -3.37 0.46
N GLY A 52 -7.63 -3.94 0.39
CA GLY A 52 -6.62 -3.53 -0.59
C GLY A 52 -7.08 -3.73 -2.04
N ALA A 53 -7.69 -4.88 -2.35
CA ALA A 53 -8.18 -5.19 -3.70
C ALA A 53 -9.31 -4.26 -4.14
N VAL A 54 -10.28 -3.99 -3.26
CA VAL A 54 -11.40 -3.07 -3.50
C VAL A 54 -10.87 -1.64 -3.68
N ALA A 55 -10.00 -1.16 -2.79
CA ALA A 55 -9.40 0.17 -2.89
C ALA A 55 -8.63 0.35 -4.21
N LYS A 56 -7.78 -0.62 -4.60
CA LYS A 56 -7.04 -0.58 -5.87
C LYS A 56 -7.96 -0.59 -7.08
N THR A 57 -9.03 -1.38 -7.04
CA THR A 57 -10.01 -1.44 -8.12
C THR A 57 -10.80 -0.13 -8.24
N ALA A 58 -11.18 0.49 -7.12
CA ALA A 58 -11.88 1.77 -7.14
C ALA A 58 -11.04 2.90 -7.76
N VAL A 59 -9.74 2.95 -7.46
CA VAL A 59 -8.84 4.00 -8.01
C VAL A 59 -8.21 3.65 -9.36
N ALA A 60 -8.47 2.45 -9.90
CA ALA A 60 -7.86 1.98 -11.13
C ALA A 60 -8.08 2.90 -12.36
N PRO A 61 -9.27 3.49 -12.58
CA PRO A 61 -9.48 4.47 -13.67
C PRO A 61 -8.57 5.69 -13.58
N LEU A 62 -8.36 6.21 -12.36
CA LEU A 62 -7.45 7.33 -12.11
C LEU A 62 -6.00 6.89 -12.32
N ASP A 63 -5.63 5.69 -11.86
CA ASP A 63 -4.30 5.13 -12.09
C ASP A 63 -4.00 4.97 -13.59
N ARG A 64 -4.94 4.45 -14.38
CA ARG A 64 -4.79 4.32 -15.83
C ARG A 64 -4.62 5.67 -16.50
N THR A 65 -5.49 6.62 -16.17
CA THR A 65 -5.42 8.01 -16.67
C THR A 65 -4.06 8.63 -16.35
N LYS A 66 -3.51 8.38 -15.16
CA LYS A 66 -2.21 8.92 -14.73
C LYS A 66 -1.11 8.42 -15.64
N ILE A 67 -1.07 7.10 -15.86
CA ILE A 67 -0.05 6.46 -16.68
C ILE A 67 -0.12 7.01 -18.11
N ILE A 68 -1.31 7.14 -18.70
CA ILE A 68 -1.47 7.69 -20.06
C ILE A 68 -0.90 9.11 -20.15
N PHE A 69 -1.22 10.00 -19.22
CA PHE A 69 -0.67 11.36 -19.22
C PHE A 69 0.83 11.42 -18.95
N GLN A 70 1.38 10.52 -18.10
CA GLN A 70 2.81 10.50 -17.79
C GLN A 70 3.68 10.14 -19.01
N VAL A 71 3.14 9.33 -19.92
CA VAL A 71 3.88 8.87 -21.11
C VAL A 71 3.53 9.65 -22.37
N SER A 72 2.35 10.29 -22.41
CA SER A 72 1.95 11.15 -23.52
C SER A 72 2.67 12.49 -23.44
N SER A 73 2.93 13.13 -24.59
CA SER A 73 3.37 14.52 -24.67
C SER A 73 2.26 15.53 -24.36
N ALA A 74 0.98 15.12 -24.37
CA ALA A 74 -0.17 15.99 -24.13
C ALA A 74 -0.14 16.66 -22.75
N ARG A 75 -0.47 17.95 -22.67
CA ARG A 75 -0.50 18.70 -21.40
C ARG A 75 -1.49 18.09 -20.39
N PHE A 76 -1.05 17.93 -19.16
CA PHE A 76 -1.94 17.51 -18.07
C PHE A 76 -2.82 18.68 -17.59
N SER A 77 -4.12 18.43 -17.51
CA SER A 77 -5.13 19.32 -16.93
C SER A 77 -6.32 18.47 -16.48
N ALA A 78 -7.03 18.90 -15.43
CA ALA A 78 -8.17 18.16 -14.91
C ALA A 78 -9.30 17.99 -15.94
N LYS A 79 -9.53 19.03 -16.77
CA LYS A 79 -10.52 18.99 -17.85
C LYS A 79 -10.12 17.98 -18.94
N GLU A 80 -8.83 17.86 -19.22
CA GLU A 80 -8.28 16.96 -20.21
C GLU A 80 -8.27 15.51 -19.68
N ALA A 81 -8.01 15.32 -18.39
CA ALA A 81 -8.17 14.04 -17.72
C ALA A 81 -9.62 13.55 -17.76
N TYR A 82 -10.58 14.42 -17.42
CA TYR A 82 -12.00 14.13 -17.55
C TYR A 82 -12.38 13.81 -19.00
N ARG A 83 -11.92 14.62 -19.96
CA ARG A 83 -12.16 14.39 -21.39
C ARG A 83 -11.60 13.07 -21.86
N LEU A 84 -10.40 12.66 -21.40
CA LEU A 84 -9.80 11.38 -21.73
C LEU A 84 -10.67 10.23 -21.19
N ILE A 85 -11.09 10.30 -19.92
CA ILE A 85 -11.97 9.30 -19.30
C ILE A 85 -13.28 9.20 -20.09
N TYR A 86 -13.92 10.34 -20.38
CA TYR A 86 -15.19 10.39 -21.11
C TYR A 86 -15.08 9.85 -22.53
N ARG A 87 -14.02 10.23 -23.27
CA ARG A 87 -13.76 9.70 -24.62
C ARG A 87 -13.49 8.19 -24.60
N THR A 88 -12.75 7.72 -23.61
CA THR A 88 -12.44 6.29 -23.46
C THR A 88 -13.69 5.49 -23.12
N TYR A 89 -14.56 6.04 -22.27
CA TYR A 89 -15.87 5.47 -21.97
C TYR A 89 -16.75 5.33 -23.22
N LEU A 90 -16.84 6.39 -24.04
CA LEU A 90 -17.65 6.36 -25.27
C LEU A 90 -17.07 5.46 -26.37
N LYS A 91 -15.74 5.43 -26.52
CA LYS A 91 -15.09 4.70 -27.61
C LYS A 91 -14.89 3.22 -27.30
N ASP A 92 -14.40 2.90 -26.10
CA ASP A 92 -13.95 1.56 -25.73
C ASP A 92 -14.87 0.89 -24.68
N GLY A 93 -15.88 1.62 -24.19
CA GLY A 93 -16.81 1.17 -23.16
C GLY A 93 -16.30 1.36 -21.73
N LEU A 94 -17.19 1.13 -20.75
CA LEU A 94 -16.92 1.35 -19.32
C LEU A 94 -15.74 0.56 -18.77
N PHE A 95 -15.69 -0.74 -19.06
CA PHE A 95 -14.65 -1.64 -18.53
C PHE A 95 -13.24 -1.32 -19.04
N SER A 96 -13.12 -0.56 -20.13
CA SER A 96 -11.82 -0.14 -20.64
C SER A 96 -11.06 0.68 -19.59
N LEU A 97 -11.73 1.48 -18.75
CA LEU A 97 -11.09 2.33 -17.74
C LEU A 97 -10.25 1.52 -16.73
N TRP A 98 -10.57 0.23 -16.52
CA TRP A 98 -9.83 -0.69 -15.64
C TRP A 98 -8.73 -1.48 -16.35
N ARG A 99 -8.44 -1.17 -17.62
CA ARG A 99 -7.42 -1.88 -18.38
C ARG A 99 -6.04 -1.79 -17.70
N GLY A 100 -5.44 -2.94 -17.48
CA GLY A 100 -4.20 -3.10 -16.70
C GLY A 100 -4.43 -3.37 -15.20
N ASN A 101 -5.63 -3.17 -14.65
CA ASN A 101 -5.92 -3.47 -13.24
C ASN A 101 -5.78 -4.96 -12.93
N SER A 102 -6.10 -5.84 -13.89
CA SER A 102 -5.89 -7.29 -13.75
C SER A 102 -4.44 -7.65 -13.44
N ALA A 103 -3.47 -7.00 -14.10
CA ALA A 103 -2.05 -7.19 -13.81
C ALA A 103 -1.69 -6.73 -12.38
N THR A 104 -2.30 -5.64 -11.90
CA THR A 104 -2.16 -5.21 -10.49
C THR A 104 -2.69 -6.28 -9.54
N MET A 105 -3.88 -6.84 -9.81
CA MET A 105 -4.52 -7.83 -8.93
C MET A 105 -3.73 -9.14 -8.90
N VAL A 106 -3.32 -9.64 -10.07
CA VAL A 106 -2.48 -10.84 -10.19
C VAL A 106 -1.17 -10.67 -9.42
N ARG A 107 -0.62 -9.45 -9.35
CA ARG A 107 0.63 -9.17 -8.63
C ARG A 107 0.51 -9.22 -7.10
N VAL A 108 -0.67 -8.93 -6.53
CA VAL A 108 -0.82 -8.79 -5.07
C VAL A 108 -0.39 -10.05 -4.33
N ILE A 109 -0.88 -11.21 -4.76
CA ILE A 109 -0.64 -12.49 -4.06
C ILE A 109 0.84 -12.92 -4.18
N PRO A 110 1.46 -13.00 -5.37
CA PRO A 110 2.86 -13.35 -5.49
C PRO A 110 3.79 -12.37 -4.77
N TYR A 111 3.49 -11.07 -4.82
CA TYR A 111 4.30 -10.07 -4.13
C TYR A 111 4.30 -10.30 -2.62
N ALA A 112 3.12 -10.49 -2.02
CA ALA A 112 3.00 -10.76 -0.59
C ALA A 112 3.71 -12.08 -0.21
N ALA A 113 3.46 -13.17 -0.95
CA ALA A 113 4.06 -14.48 -0.68
C ALA A 113 5.61 -14.41 -0.70
N ILE A 114 6.18 -13.83 -1.76
CA ILE A 114 7.64 -13.69 -1.89
C ILE A 114 8.19 -12.77 -0.79
N GLN A 115 7.50 -11.66 -0.48
CA GLN A 115 7.94 -10.75 0.57
C GLN A 115 7.97 -11.45 1.93
N PHE A 116 6.95 -12.23 2.28
CA PHE A 116 6.91 -12.96 3.55
C PHE A 116 7.99 -14.05 3.61
N CYS A 117 8.11 -14.89 2.58
CA CYS A 117 9.14 -15.93 2.53
C CYS A 117 10.56 -15.34 2.60
N ALA A 118 10.84 -14.30 1.81
CA ALA A 118 12.14 -13.64 1.82
C ALA A 118 12.41 -12.95 3.16
N HIS A 119 11.39 -12.36 3.80
CA HIS A 119 11.54 -11.74 5.11
C HIS A 119 11.94 -12.75 6.18
N GLU A 120 11.30 -13.92 6.22
CA GLU A 120 11.65 -14.98 7.18
C GLU A 120 13.08 -15.50 6.95
N GLU A 121 13.52 -15.66 5.69
CA GLU A 121 14.90 -16.07 5.39
C GLU A 121 15.92 -15.00 5.78
N TYR A 122 15.71 -13.73 5.39
CA TYR A 122 16.63 -12.66 5.79
C TYR A 122 16.67 -12.46 7.31
N LYS A 123 15.53 -12.65 7.99
CA LYS A 123 15.47 -12.60 9.45
C LYS A 123 16.26 -13.74 10.09
N ARG A 124 16.17 -14.96 9.54
CA ARG A 124 16.96 -16.11 10.01
C ARG A 124 18.46 -15.89 9.80
N LEU A 125 18.85 -15.42 8.61
CA LEU A 125 20.25 -15.13 8.26
C LEU A 125 20.85 -14.05 9.16
N LEU A 126 20.18 -12.90 9.30
CA LEU A 126 20.64 -11.82 10.17
C LEU A 126 20.59 -12.21 11.65
N GLY A 127 19.60 -13.01 12.06
CA GLY A 127 19.51 -13.54 13.43
C GLY A 127 20.68 -14.45 13.78
N GLY A 128 21.12 -15.29 12.83
CA GLY A 128 22.33 -16.11 12.98
C GLY A 128 23.60 -15.25 13.06
N TYR A 129 23.74 -14.27 12.16
CA TYR A 129 24.92 -13.39 12.12
C TYR A 129 25.10 -12.54 13.39
N TYR A 130 24.01 -12.00 13.93
CA TYR A 130 24.03 -11.14 15.12
C TYR A 130 23.81 -11.90 16.44
N GLY A 131 23.70 -13.24 16.42
CA GLY A 131 23.48 -14.05 17.63
C GLY A 131 22.09 -13.94 18.27
N PHE A 132 21.09 -13.46 17.54
CA PHE A 132 19.69 -13.32 18.00
C PHE A 132 18.80 -14.50 17.56
N GLN A 133 19.32 -15.73 17.58
CA GLN A 133 18.51 -16.91 17.26
C GLN A 133 17.31 -17.03 18.21
N GLY A 134 16.09 -17.00 17.67
CA GLY A 134 14.85 -17.09 18.45
C GLY A 134 14.39 -15.80 19.14
N LYS A 135 15.17 -14.72 19.09
CA LYS A 135 14.77 -13.40 19.63
C LYS A 135 14.40 -12.42 18.51
N ALA A 136 13.58 -11.43 18.84
CA ALA A 136 13.25 -10.33 17.95
C ALA A 136 14.52 -9.58 17.51
N LEU A 137 14.78 -9.51 16.19
CA LEU A 137 15.88 -8.70 15.65
C LEU A 137 15.82 -7.25 16.16
N PRO A 138 16.97 -6.62 16.45
CA PRO A 138 17.05 -5.19 16.73
C PRO A 138 16.48 -4.34 15.57
N PRO A 139 16.13 -3.07 15.81
CA PRO A 139 15.46 -2.23 14.82
C PRO A 139 16.18 -2.13 13.46
N VAL A 140 17.51 -2.00 13.47
CA VAL A 140 18.32 -1.82 12.26
C VAL A 140 18.38 -3.10 11.41
N PRO A 141 18.79 -4.28 11.93
CA PRO A 141 18.73 -5.53 11.17
C PRO A 141 17.32 -5.90 10.70
N ARG A 142 16.29 -5.61 11.50
CA ARG A 142 14.88 -5.82 11.10
C ARG A 142 14.50 -4.96 9.90
N LEU A 143 14.93 -3.70 9.88
CA LEU A 143 14.71 -2.79 8.76
C LEU A 143 15.41 -3.30 7.48
N PHE A 144 16.64 -3.80 7.60
CA PHE A 144 17.35 -4.43 6.47
C PHE A 144 16.63 -5.67 5.96
N ALA A 145 16.22 -6.59 6.84
CA ALA A 145 15.44 -7.77 6.45
C ALA A 145 14.14 -7.39 5.72
N GLY A 146 13.43 -6.38 6.20
CA GLY A 146 12.21 -5.87 5.55
C GLY A 146 12.48 -5.24 4.19
N SER A 147 13.50 -4.38 4.10
CA SER A 147 13.87 -3.69 2.86
C SER A 147 14.36 -4.65 1.78
N MET A 148 15.18 -5.63 2.15
CA MET A 148 15.66 -6.68 1.24
C MET A 148 14.50 -7.55 0.77
N ALA A 149 13.62 -7.98 1.68
CA ALA A 149 12.43 -8.76 1.32
C ALA A 149 11.52 -8.02 0.34
N GLY A 150 11.25 -6.74 0.59
CA GLY A 150 10.47 -5.89 -0.31
C GLY A 150 11.13 -5.71 -1.68
N THR A 151 12.45 -5.53 -1.71
CA THR A 151 13.21 -5.39 -2.96
C THR A 151 13.20 -6.69 -3.76
N THR A 152 13.40 -7.84 -3.11
CA THR A 152 13.32 -9.17 -3.74
C THR A 152 11.93 -9.44 -4.31
N ALA A 153 10.87 -9.14 -3.54
CA ALA A 153 9.50 -9.24 -4.02
C ALA A 153 9.22 -8.29 -5.21
N ALA A 154 9.72 -7.07 -5.15
CA ALA A 154 9.58 -6.10 -6.23
C ALA A 154 10.31 -6.56 -7.50
N MET A 155 11.52 -7.11 -7.37
CA MET A 155 12.33 -7.62 -8.47
C MET A 155 11.64 -8.81 -9.16
N LEU A 156 11.22 -9.82 -8.40
CA LEU A 156 10.61 -11.02 -8.96
C LEU A 156 9.23 -10.77 -9.59
N THR A 157 8.49 -9.78 -9.07
CA THR A 157 7.18 -9.41 -9.61
C THR A 157 7.21 -8.24 -10.61
N TYR A 158 8.40 -7.73 -10.94
CA TYR A 158 8.55 -6.57 -11.82
C TYR A 158 7.97 -6.78 -13.24
N PRO A 159 8.03 -7.98 -13.86
CA PRO A 159 7.39 -8.20 -15.16
C PRO A 159 5.89 -7.86 -15.17
N LEU A 160 5.17 -8.06 -14.06
CA LEU A 160 3.75 -7.68 -13.95
C LEU A 160 3.56 -6.16 -13.91
N ASP A 161 4.52 -5.41 -13.35
CA ASP A 161 4.50 -3.94 -13.41
C ASP A 161 4.72 -3.42 -14.83
N MET A 162 5.60 -4.07 -15.59
CA MET A 162 5.80 -3.78 -17.01
C MET A 162 4.52 -4.03 -17.81
N VAL A 163 3.92 -5.21 -17.66
CA VAL A 163 2.68 -5.58 -18.36
C VAL A 163 1.56 -4.60 -18.02
N ARG A 164 1.40 -4.25 -16.74
CA ARG A 164 0.43 -3.23 -16.30
C ARG A 164 0.62 -1.91 -17.03
N ALA A 165 1.84 -1.41 -17.11
CA ALA A 165 2.13 -0.12 -17.75
C ALA A 165 1.80 -0.15 -19.24
N ARG A 166 2.20 -1.21 -19.94
CA ARG A 166 1.92 -1.40 -21.38
C ARG A 166 0.43 -1.54 -21.65
N MET A 167 -0.30 -2.31 -20.85
CA MET A 167 -1.74 -2.45 -21.00
C MET A 167 -2.50 -1.14 -20.76
N ALA A 168 -2.05 -0.32 -19.81
CA ALA A 168 -2.73 0.93 -19.48
C ALA A 168 -2.76 1.92 -20.66
N VAL A 169 -1.70 1.94 -21.47
CA VAL A 169 -1.49 2.93 -22.55
C VAL A 169 -1.86 2.41 -23.93
N THR A 170 -2.13 1.12 -24.07
CA THR A 170 -2.45 0.48 -25.35
C THR A 170 -3.93 0.13 -25.43
N PRO A 171 -4.51 0.11 -26.64
CA PRO A 171 -5.90 -0.28 -26.83
C PRO A 171 -6.04 -1.82 -26.82
N LYS A 172 -7.26 -2.34 -26.73
CA LYS A 172 -7.53 -3.78 -26.52
C LYS A 172 -7.09 -4.66 -27.68
N GLU A 173 -7.12 -4.10 -28.88
CA GLU A 173 -6.82 -4.75 -30.15
C GLU A 173 -5.33 -5.09 -30.25
N MET A 174 -4.46 -4.26 -29.66
CA MET A 174 -3.02 -4.50 -29.64
C MET A 174 -2.62 -5.59 -28.63
N TYR A 175 -3.31 -5.66 -27.49
CA TYR A 175 -3.01 -6.58 -26.39
C TYR A 175 -4.29 -7.13 -25.75
N SER A 176 -4.61 -8.39 -26.01
CA SER A 176 -5.82 -9.03 -25.50
C SER A 176 -5.76 -9.34 -23.99
N ASN A 177 -4.63 -9.88 -23.51
CA ASN A 177 -4.48 -10.36 -22.13
C ASN A 177 -3.03 -10.22 -21.62
N ILE A 178 -2.84 -10.46 -20.32
CA ILE A 178 -1.54 -10.34 -19.62
C ILE A 178 -0.48 -11.24 -20.27
N LEU A 179 -0.84 -12.49 -20.60
CA LEU A 179 0.08 -13.46 -21.21
C LEU A 179 0.50 -13.01 -22.61
N HIS A 180 -0.42 -12.49 -23.41
CA HIS A 180 -0.13 -11.97 -24.74
C HIS A 180 0.86 -10.80 -24.67
N VAL A 181 0.68 -9.89 -23.71
CA VAL A 181 1.64 -8.79 -23.48
C VAL A 181 3.01 -9.34 -23.09
N PHE A 182 3.06 -10.27 -22.14
CA PHE A 182 4.31 -10.86 -21.68
C PHE A 182 5.06 -11.59 -22.80
N VAL A 183 4.37 -12.45 -23.55
CA VAL A 183 4.94 -13.23 -24.65
C VAL A 183 5.42 -12.30 -25.76
N ARG A 184 4.64 -11.28 -26.12
CA ARG A 184 5.01 -10.34 -27.17
C ARG A 184 6.24 -9.52 -26.79
N ILE A 185 6.31 -8.96 -25.58
CA ILE A 185 7.50 -8.25 -25.09
C ILE A 185 8.71 -9.19 -25.11
N SER A 186 8.55 -10.42 -24.64
CA SER A 186 9.65 -11.39 -24.56
C SER A 186 10.19 -11.80 -25.93
N ARG A 187 9.31 -11.93 -26.94
CA ARG A 187 9.67 -12.33 -28.30
C ARG A 187 10.17 -11.17 -29.17
N GLU A 188 9.52 -10.01 -29.10
CA GLU A 188 9.81 -8.87 -29.99
C GLU A 188 10.88 -7.93 -29.40
N GLU A 189 10.86 -7.68 -28.08
CA GLU A 189 11.75 -6.71 -27.41
C GLU A 189 12.79 -7.39 -26.49
N GLY A 190 12.71 -8.71 -26.30
CA GLY A 190 13.58 -9.52 -25.45
C GLY A 190 13.26 -9.46 -23.95
N LEU A 191 13.72 -10.48 -23.20
CA LEU A 191 13.43 -10.64 -21.77
C LEU A 191 13.93 -9.50 -20.89
N LYS A 192 15.07 -8.88 -21.25
CA LYS A 192 15.63 -7.72 -20.52
C LYS A 192 14.65 -6.54 -20.48
N THR A 193 13.80 -6.41 -21.51
CA THR A 193 12.81 -5.34 -21.59
C THR A 193 11.77 -5.43 -20.49
N LEU A 194 11.44 -6.63 -19.99
CA LEU A 194 10.51 -6.79 -18.86
C LEU A 194 10.98 -6.05 -17.58
N TYR A 195 12.28 -5.75 -17.48
CA TYR A 195 12.91 -5.07 -16.36
C TYR A 195 13.26 -3.59 -16.65
N ARG A 196 12.91 -3.06 -17.83
CA ARG A 196 13.11 -1.64 -18.12
C ARG A 196 12.33 -0.76 -17.16
N GLY A 197 13.02 0.20 -16.55
CA GLY A 197 12.46 1.06 -15.50
C GLY A 197 12.63 0.51 -14.08
N PHE A 198 13.23 -0.66 -13.87
CA PHE A 198 13.50 -1.16 -12.51
C PHE A 198 14.48 -0.27 -11.77
N THR A 199 15.57 0.14 -12.42
CA THR A 199 16.57 1.06 -11.83
C THR A 199 15.96 2.37 -11.33
N PRO A 200 15.19 3.17 -12.11
CA PRO A 200 14.53 4.36 -11.58
C PRO A 200 13.49 4.03 -10.50
N THR A 201 12.90 2.83 -10.50
CA THR A 201 12.01 2.39 -9.41
C THR A 201 12.77 2.32 -8.08
N ILE A 202 13.91 1.64 -8.05
CA ILE A 202 14.73 1.49 -6.83
C ILE A 202 15.34 2.84 -6.41
N LEU A 203 15.88 3.60 -7.37
CA LEU A 203 16.43 4.93 -7.07
C LEU A 203 15.36 5.90 -6.55
N GLY A 204 14.10 5.76 -6.96
CA GLY A 204 12.99 6.59 -6.49
C GLY A 204 12.55 6.29 -5.05
N VAL A 205 12.80 5.08 -4.54
CA VAL A 205 12.46 4.70 -3.16
C VAL A 205 13.27 5.50 -2.14
N VAL A 206 14.56 5.74 -2.41
CA VAL A 206 15.46 6.45 -1.49
C VAL A 206 14.98 7.89 -1.17
N PRO A 207 14.76 8.78 -2.15
CA PRO A 207 14.28 10.13 -1.87
C PRO A 207 12.85 10.12 -1.31
N TYR A 208 12.00 9.19 -1.75
CA TYR A 208 10.66 9.03 -1.18
C TYR A 208 10.72 8.74 0.31
N ALA A 209 11.43 7.68 0.70
CA ALA A 209 11.53 7.25 2.09
C ALA A 209 12.25 8.30 2.94
N GLY A 210 13.43 8.78 2.48
CA GLY A 210 14.24 9.74 3.22
C GLY A 210 13.48 11.03 3.54
N LEU A 211 12.84 11.64 2.54
CA LEU A 211 12.09 12.88 2.77
C LEU A 211 10.76 12.65 3.51
N SER A 212 10.09 11.51 3.29
CA SER A 212 8.89 11.19 4.07
C SER A 212 9.22 11.04 5.56
N PHE A 213 10.28 10.30 5.89
CA PHE A 213 10.71 10.15 7.29
C PHE A 213 11.20 11.47 7.87
N PHE A 214 12.04 12.21 7.13
CA PHE A 214 12.54 13.51 7.57
C PHE A 214 11.39 14.48 7.89
N THR A 215 10.41 14.61 6.98
CA THR A 215 9.24 15.47 7.20
C THR A 215 8.40 14.96 8.37
N TYR A 216 8.12 13.66 8.46
CA TYR A 216 7.31 13.10 9.54
C TYR A 216 7.92 13.34 10.91
N GLU A 217 9.22 13.06 11.07
CA GLU A 217 9.95 13.27 12.33
C GLU A 217 10.08 14.76 12.67
N THR A 218 10.37 15.60 11.68
CA THR A 218 10.43 17.06 11.88
C THR A 218 9.09 17.62 12.35
N LEU A 219 7.98 17.23 11.73
CA LEU A 219 6.64 17.68 12.13
C LEU A 219 6.27 17.22 13.55
N LYS A 220 6.61 15.97 13.91
CA LYS A 220 6.43 15.49 15.29
C LYS A 220 7.25 16.28 16.30
N LYS A 221 8.51 16.59 15.98
CA LYS A 221 9.39 17.38 16.86
C LYS A 221 8.86 18.79 17.06
N LEU A 222 8.51 19.48 15.97
CA LEU A 222 7.92 20.83 16.03
C LEU A 222 6.59 20.85 16.79
N HIS A 223 5.77 19.81 16.66
CA HIS A 223 4.54 19.70 17.41
C HIS A 223 4.79 19.51 18.91
N ALA A 224 5.78 18.68 19.28
CA ALA A 224 6.14 18.45 20.67
C ALA A 224 6.68 19.73 21.33
N GLU A 225 7.48 20.51 20.60
CA GLU A 225 8.01 21.81 21.05
C GLU A 225 6.90 22.85 21.26
N HIS A 226 5.95 22.97 20.34
CA HIS A 226 4.87 23.96 20.45
C HIS A 226 3.75 23.57 21.42
N SER A 227 3.38 22.29 21.46
CA SER A 227 2.25 21.82 22.27
C SER A 227 2.65 21.40 23.68
N GLY A 228 3.96 21.30 23.96
CA GLY A 228 4.49 20.70 25.20
C GLY A 228 4.15 19.21 25.38
N ARG A 229 3.60 18.57 24.35
CA ARG A 229 3.10 17.18 24.40
C ARG A 229 4.04 16.26 23.63
N PRO A 230 4.61 15.23 24.26
CA PRO A 230 5.55 14.33 23.59
C PRO A 230 4.90 13.41 22.55
N GLN A 231 3.57 13.21 22.61
CA GLN A 231 2.86 12.33 21.69
C GLN A 231 1.67 13.04 21.02
N PRO A 232 1.68 13.16 19.67
CA PRO A 232 0.55 13.72 18.92
C PRO A 232 -0.65 12.75 18.89
N TYR A 233 -1.86 13.31 18.79
CA TYR A 233 -3.10 12.57 18.59
C TYR A 233 -3.11 11.79 17.26
N SER A 234 -3.99 10.79 17.15
CA SER A 234 -4.11 9.96 15.95
C SER A 234 -4.36 10.78 14.66
N PHE A 235 -5.16 11.84 14.74
CA PHE A 235 -5.44 12.70 13.58
C PHE A 235 -4.23 13.57 13.21
N GLU A 236 -3.45 14.05 14.19
CA GLU A 236 -2.22 14.83 13.96
C GLU A 236 -1.15 13.94 13.31
N ARG A 237 -1.00 12.70 13.79
CA ARG A 237 -0.12 11.70 13.17
C ARG A 237 -0.52 11.39 11.74
N LEU A 238 -1.82 11.32 11.46
CA LEU A 238 -2.35 11.13 10.11
C LEU A 238 -2.02 12.34 9.22
N ALA A 239 -2.19 13.56 9.73
CA ALA A 239 -1.86 14.78 9.01
C ALA A 239 -0.36 14.88 8.69
N PHE A 240 0.51 14.58 9.67
CA PHE A 240 1.96 14.56 9.46
C PHE A 240 2.35 13.49 8.44
N GLY A 241 1.73 12.31 8.51
CA GLY A 241 1.93 11.24 7.54
C GLY A 241 1.49 11.63 6.13
N ALA A 242 0.37 12.35 5.99
CA ALA A 242 -0.10 12.87 4.72
C ALA A 242 0.88 13.90 4.15
N CYS A 243 1.31 14.90 4.93
CA CYS A 243 2.29 15.90 4.50
C CYS A 243 3.63 15.26 4.09
N ALA A 244 4.13 14.33 4.91
CA ALA A 244 5.32 13.55 4.61
C ALA A 244 5.20 12.78 3.29
N GLY A 245 4.07 12.09 3.09
CA GLY A 245 3.79 11.36 1.85
C GLY A 245 3.72 12.27 0.62
N LEU A 246 3.13 13.47 0.74
CA LEU A 246 3.06 14.45 -0.35
C LEU A 246 4.46 14.96 -0.74
N ILE A 247 5.30 15.30 0.25
CA ILE A 247 6.66 15.80 0.03
C ILE A 247 7.55 14.69 -0.55
N GLY A 248 7.56 13.51 0.07
CA GLY A 248 8.32 12.36 -0.42
C GLY A 248 7.90 11.95 -1.83
N GLN A 249 6.60 11.95 -2.12
CA GLN A 249 6.11 11.65 -3.46
C GLN A 249 6.53 12.71 -4.48
N SER A 250 6.52 13.99 -4.10
CA SER A 250 6.94 15.08 -5.00
C SER A 250 8.42 14.95 -5.36
N ALA A 251 9.28 14.67 -4.38
CA ALA A 251 10.71 14.51 -4.61
C ALA A 251 11.08 13.28 -5.46
N SER A 252 10.35 12.18 -5.31
CA SER A 252 10.56 10.95 -6.10
C SER A 252 9.85 10.97 -7.47
N TYR A 253 8.97 11.95 -7.70
CA TYR A 253 8.10 11.97 -8.88
C TYR A 253 8.83 12.02 -10.24
N PRO A 254 9.95 12.75 -10.40
CA PRO A 254 10.70 12.72 -11.66
C PRO A 254 11.15 11.31 -12.06
N LEU A 255 11.57 10.50 -11.08
CA LEU A 255 11.96 9.10 -11.32
C LEU A 255 10.75 8.21 -11.60
N ASP A 256 9.58 8.51 -11.02
CA ASP A 256 8.32 7.85 -11.36
C ASP A 256 7.92 8.12 -12.82
N VAL A 257 8.07 9.34 -13.32
CA VAL A 257 7.80 9.67 -14.73
C VAL A 257 8.77 8.95 -15.66
N VAL A 258 10.08 9.03 -15.37
CA VAL A 258 11.11 8.33 -16.16
C VAL A 258 10.86 6.83 -16.18
N ARG A 259 10.52 6.23 -15.04
CA ARG A 259 10.11 4.82 -14.95
C ARG A 259 8.98 4.52 -15.93
N ARG A 260 7.89 5.30 -15.94
CA ARG A 260 6.75 5.02 -16.83
C ARG A 260 7.10 5.15 -18.31
N ARG A 261 7.89 6.16 -18.69
CA ARG A 261 8.36 6.32 -20.07
C ARG A 261 9.23 5.16 -20.52
N MET A 262 10.17 4.73 -19.70
CA MET A 262 11.00 3.56 -19.98
C MET A 262 10.17 2.27 -20.09
N GLN A 263 9.13 2.13 -19.26
CA GLN A 263 8.23 0.97 -19.31
C GLN A 263 7.39 0.94 -20.60
N THR A 264 7.01 2.09 -21.16
CA THR A 264 6.13 2.16 -22.36
C THR A 264 6.88 2.47 -23.65
N ALA A 265 8.20 2.61 -23.62
CA ALA A 265 9.04 3.01 -24.74
C ALA A 265 8.72 2.28 -26.06
N GLY A 266 8.63 0.94 -26.02
CA GLY A 266 8.39 0.13 -27.21
C GLY A 266 6.98 0.23 -27.82
N VAL A 267 6.00 0.84 -27.13
CA VAL A 267 4.67 1.12 -27.70
C VAL A 267 4.48 2.59 -28.05
N THR A 268 5.24 3.50 -27.41
CA THR A 268 5.22 4.92 -27.74
C THR A 268 6.19 5.27 -28.87
N GLY A 269 7.02 4.34 -29.33
CA GLY A 269 7.99 4.55 -30.41
C GLY A 269 9.26 5.29 -29.99
N HIS A 270 9.47 5.49 -28.69
CA HIS A 270 10.68 6.13 -28.15
C HIS A 270 11.71 5.08 -27.74
N THR A 271 13.00 5.43 -27.80
CA THR A 271 14.10 4.55 -27.37
C THR A 271 14.84 5.14 -26.17
N TYR A 272 14.39 4.76 -24.98
CA TYR A 272 15.00 5.24 -23.73
C TYR A 272 16.11 4.30 -23.26
N GLY A 273 17.37 4.68 -23.51
CA GLY A 273 18.56 3.90 -23.12
C GLY A 273 18.99 4.12 -21.67
N THR A 274 18.98 5.36 -21.19
CA THR A 274 19.48 5.73 -19.85
C THR A 274 18.49 6.64 -19.10
N ILE A 275 18.55 6.63 -17.76
CA ILE A 275 17.70 7.48 -16.92
C ILE A 275 17.97 8.96 -17.20
N LEU A 276 19.24 9.37 -17.26
CA LEU A 276 19.64 10.75 -17.52
C LEU A 276 19.26 11.19 -18.95
N GLY A 277 19.43 10.30 -19.94
CA GLY A 277 18.99 10.57 -21.31
C GLY A 277 17.49 10.79 -21.39
N THR A 278 16.71 9.90 -20.78
CA THR A 278 15.24 10.02 -20.69
C THR A 278 14.83 11.32 -20.00
N MET A 279 15.47 11.67 -18.88
CA MET A 279 15.17 12.89 -18.15
C MET A 279 15.49 14.14 -18.97
N ARG A 280 16.64 14.14 -19.67
CA ARG A 280 17.04 15.24 -20.56
C ARG A 280 16.06 15.41 -21.71
N GLU A 281 15.64 14.32 -22.35
CA GLU A 281 14.66 14.33 -23.46
C GLU A 281 13.31 14.91 -23.00
N ILE A 282 12.80 14.45 -21.85
CA ILE A 282 11.57 15.00 -21.26
C ILE A 282 11.71 16.50 -21.00
N VAL A 283 12.84 16.94 -20.43
CA VAL A 283 13.07 18.35 -20.11
C VAL A 283 13.20 19.20 -21.38
N SER A 284 13.83 18.68 -22.44
CA SER A 284 13.94 19.43 -23.70
C SER A 284 12.62 19.51 -24.46
N GLU A 285 11.81 18.45 -24.47
CA GLU A 285 10.56 18.41 -25.25
C GLU A 285 9.37 19.05 -24.51
N GLU A 286 9.27 18.83 -23.19
CA GLU A 286 8.08 19.19 -22.42
C GLU A 286 8.38 20.18 -21.28
N GLY A 287 9.64 20.38 -20.93
CA GLY A 287 10.08 21.21 -19.81
C GLY A 287 10.04 20.50 -18.45
N VAL A 288 10.71 21.10 -17.46
CA VAL A 288 10.89 20.52 -16.12
C VAL A 288 9.56 20.27 -15.41
N VAL A 289 8.75 21.30 -15.23
CA VAL A 289 7.51 21.20 -14.44
C VAL A 289 6.44 20.41 -15.19
N ARG A 290 6.28 20.66 -16.49
CA ARG A 290 5.20 20.07 -17.29
C ARG A 290 5.49 18.63 -17.72
N GLY A 291 6.75 18.25 -17.87
CA GLY A 291 7.18 16.89 -18.16
C GLY A 291 7.40 16.05 -16.90
N LEU A 292 8.34 16.45 -16.03
CA LEU A 292 8.76 15.61 -14.89
C LEU A 292 7.73 15.53 -13.77
N TYR A 293 6.82 16.50 -13.63
CA TYR A 293 5.77 16.52 -12.59
C TYR A 293 4.36 16.25 -13.12
N LYS A 294 4.28 15.70 -14.32
CA LYS A 294 3.04 15.44 -15.05
C LYS A 294 2.13 14.43 -14.33
N GLY A 295 0.93 14.86 -13.96
CA GLY A 295 -0.04 14.03 -13.26
C GLY A 295 0.22 13.84 -11.76
N LEU A 296 1.13 14.61 -11.16
CA LEU A 296 1.45 14.54 -9.72
C LEU A 296 0.20 14.76 -8.86
N SER A 297 -0.60 15.77 -9.19
CA SER A 297 -1.84 16.09 -8.47
C SER A 297 -2.83 14.92 -8.46
N MET A 298 -2.86 14.09 -9.49
CA MET A 298 -3.69 12.89 -9.52
C MET A 298 -3.21 11.82 -8.53
N ASN A 299 -1.91 11.82 -8.20
CA ASN A 299 -1.38 10.98 -7.14
C ASN A 299 -1.82 11.47 -5.75
N TRP A 300 -1.89 12.78 -5.56
CA TRP A 300 -2.37 13.39 -4.32
C TRP A 300 -3.86 13.16 -4.09
N VAL A 301 -4.67 13.18 -5.15
CA VAL A 301 -6.13 12.92 -5.05
C VAL A 301 -6.43 11.45 -4.80
N LYS A 302 -5.81 10.54 -5.57
CA LYS A 302 -6.13 9.11 -5.48
C LYS A 302 -5.70 8.46 -4.16
N GLY A 303 -4.67 9.01 -3.51
CA GLY A 303 -4.10 8.45 -2.28
C GLY A 303 -5.12 8.40 -1.14
N PRO A 304 -5.67 9.56 -0.71
CA PRO A 304 -6.71 9.63 0.30
C PRO A 304 -7.95 8.79 -0.05
N ILE A 305 -8.38 8.79 -1.32
CA ILE A 305 -9.53 7.98 -1.78
C ILE A 305 -9.25 6.49 -1.55
N ALA A 306 -8.08 5.99 -1.96
CA ALA A 306 -7.72 4.59 -1.76
C ALA A 306 -7.65 4.22 -0.27
N VAL A 307 -7.08 5.10 0.55
CA VAL A 307 -6.96 4.88 2.00
C VAL A 307 -8.35 4.83 2.66
N GLY A 308 -9.23 5.79 2.35
CA GLY A 308 -10.60 5.81 2.87
C GLY A 308 -11.38 4.55 2.50
N ILE A 309 -11.36 4.16 1.22
CA ILE A 309 -12.04 2.94 0.75
C ILE A 309 -11.47 1.69 1.43
N SER A 310 -10.14 1.62 1.61
CA SER A 310 -9.48 0.50 2.28
C SER A 310 -9.95 0.38 3.74
N PHE A 311 -9.97 1.47 4.51
CA PHE A 311 -10.41 1.42 5.91
C PHE A 311 -11.89 1.05 6.01
N THR A 312 -12.76 1.69 5.24
CA THR A 312 -14.19 1.36 5.24
C THR A 312 -14.44 -0.09 4.85
N THR A 313 -13.76 -0.59 3.82
CA THR A 313 -13.90 -1.99 3.40
C THR A 313 -13.39 -2.95 4.46
N PHE A 314 -12.28 -2.63 5.11
CA PHE A 314 -11.73 -3.45 6.20
C PHE A 314 -12.72 -3.56 7.35
N ASP A 315 -13.27 -2.43 7.81
CA ASP A 315 -14.21 -2.38 8.93
C ASP A 315 -15.52 -3.11 8.60
N LEU A 316 -16.09 -2.89 7.42
CA LEU A 316 -17.29 -3.59 6.96
C LEU A 316 -17.07 -5.11 6.87
N THR A 317 -15.92 -5.53 6.37
CA THR A 317 -15.59 -6.96 6.27
C THR A 317 -15.43 -7.58 7.66
N GLN A 318 -14.78 -6.89 8.59
CA GLN A 318 -14.65 -7.33 9.97
C GLN A 318 -16.01 -7.45 10.67
N ILE A 319 -16.90 -6.47 10.49
CA ILE A 319 -18.27 -6.50 11.03
C ILE A 319 -19.04 -7.69 10.43
N LEU A 320 -18.96 -7.90 9.13
CA LEU A 320 -19.63 -9.00 8.44
C LEU A 320 -19.11 -10.36 8.96
N LEU A 321 -17.80 -10.55 9.07
CA LEU A 321 -17.20 -11.78 9.59
C LEU A 321 -17.62 -12.05 11.03
N ARG A 322 -17.69 -11.01 11.88
CA ARG A 322 -18.18 -11.14 13.26
C ARG A 322 -19.66 -11.53 13.30
N LYS A 323 -20.51 -10.93 12.45
CA LYS A 323 -21.94 -11.29 12.36
C LYS A 323 -22.14 -12.72 11.84
N LEU A 324 -21.42 -13.12 10.80
CA LEU A 324 -21.44 -14.49 10.29
C LEU A 324 -21.02 -15.49 11.37
N HIS A 325 -20.05 -15.13 12.20
CA HIS A 325 -19.64 -15.96 13.33
C HIS A 325 -20.74 -16.11 14.39
N GLN A 326 -21.43 -15.02 14.72
CA GLN A 326 -22.55 -15.05 15.67
C GLN A 326 -23.71 -15.90 15.15
N MET A 327 -24.02 -15.83 13.85
CA MET A 327 -25.06 -16.65 13.21
C MET A 327 -24.67 -18.13 13.08
N GLY A 328 -23.37 -18.42 12.90
CA GLY A 328 -22.85 -19.78 12.84
C GLY A 328 -22.74 -20.49 14.20
N TYR A 329 -22.84 -19.75 15.31
CA TYR A 329 -22.92 -20.28 16.68
C TYR A 329 -24.37 -20.48 17.17
N THR A 330 -25.37 -20.18 16.33
CA THR A 330 -26.80 -20.32 16.64
C THR A 330 -27.43 -21.61 16.06
N ARG A 331 -26.61 -22.61 15.71
CA ARG A 331 -27.07 -23.96 15.32
C ARG A 331 -26.32 -25.03 16.09
#